data_AF-A0A652LDB4-F1
#
_entry.id   AF-A0A652LDB4-F1
#
_cell.length_a   1.000
_cell.length_b   1.000
_cell.length_c   1.000
_cell.angle_alpha   90.00
_cell.angle_beta   90.00
_cell.angle_gamma   90.00
#
_symmetry.space_group_name_H-M   'P 1'
#
loop_
_entity.id
_entity.type
_entity.pdbx_description
1 polymer ?
#
loop_
_entity_poly.entity_id
_entity_poly.type
_entity_poly.pdbx_seq_one_letter_code
_entity_poly.pdbx_strand_id
1 'polypeptide(L)' 'MARTRFWDVDRIGPVQIGTHRDRHGRDAHAAACTAPGCDWSADYLNRPSAELAARTHRCNAR' A
#
# COMPACT_ATOMS: atom_id res chain seq x y z
N MET A 1 5.45 2.64 22.82
CA MET A 1 4.96 1.56 21.94
C MET A 1 4.55 2.17 20.62
N ALA A 2 5.26 1.89 19.54
CA ALA A 2 4.85 2.37 18.22
C ALA A 2 3.49 1.76 17.90
N ARG A 3 2.44 2.59 17.82
CA ARG A 3 1.14 2.18 17.29
C ARG A 3 1.39 1.93 15.80
N THR A 4 1.65 0.68 15.41
CA THR A 4 1.80 0.34 14.00
C THR A 4 0.48 0.71 13.32
N ARG A 5 0.46 1.85 12.60
CA ARG A 5 -0.75 2.34 11.91
C ARG A 5 -1.19 1.36 10.82
N PHE A 6 -0.25 0.57 10.34
CA PHE A 6 -0.43 -0.49 9.37
C PHE A 6 -0.04 -1.83 10.00
N TRP A 7 -0.77 -2.88 9.68
CA TRP A 7 -0.45 -4.27 10.00
C TRP A 7 -0.56 -5.10 8.72
N ASP A 8 -0.13 -6.37 8.78
CA ASP A 8 -0.17 -7.27 7.63
C ASP A 8 0.50 -6.64 6.39
N VAL A 9 1.75 -6.21 6.58
CA VAL A 9 2.51 -5.46 5.58
C VAL A 9 3.27 -6.42 4.67
N ASP A 10 2.97 -6.37 3.38
CA ASP A 10 3.65 -7.12 2.32
C ASP A 10 4.35 -6.18 1.34
N ARG A 11 5.21 -6.75 0.49
CA ARG A 11 5.91 -6.02 -0.58
C ARG A 11 5.82 -6.76 -1.90
N ILE A 12 5.46 -6.03 -2.96
CA ILE A 12 5.47 -6.51 -4.35
C ILE A 12 6.30 -5.52 -5.17
N GLY A 13 7.49 -5.96 -5.60
CA GLY A 13 8.44 -5.06 -6.26
C GLY A 13 8.81 -3.85 -5.39
N PRO A 14 8.77 -2.62 -5.92
CA PRO A 14 9.02 -1.41 -5.13
C PRO A 14 7.80 -0.96 -4.31
N VAL A 15 6.66 -1.66 -4.37
CA VAL A 15 5.42 -1.27 -3.70
C VAL A 15 5.27 -2.03 -2.39
N GLN A 16 5.02 -1.32 -1.29
CA GLN A 16 4.56 -1.89 -0.02
C GLN A 16 3.04 -1.81 0.06
N ILE A 17 2.42 -2.86 0.61
CA ILE A 17 0.99 -2.94 0.86
C ILE A 17 0.81 -3.13 2.36
N GLY A 18 -0.01 -2.30 3.00
CA GLY A 18 -0.31 -2.42 4.42
C GLY A 18 -1.79 -2.31 4.69
N THR A 19 -2.30 -3.14 5.60
CA THR A 19 -3.68 -3.05 6.08
C THR A 19 -3.78 -2.02 7.20
N HIS A 20 -4.80 -1.19 7.19
CA HIS A 20 -5.09 -0.19 8.21
C HIS A 20 -6.59 -0.04 8.42
N ARG A 21 -6.96 0.75 9.43
CA ARG A 21 -8.35 1.13 9.67
C ARG A 21 -8.68 2.46 9.00
N ASP A 22 -9.68 2.44 8.13
CA ASP A 22 -10.20 3.67 7.52
C ASP A 22 -10.97 4.52 8.56
N ARG A 23 -11.36 5.73 8.16
CA ARG A 23 -12.11 6.66 9.02
C ARG A 23 -13.49 6.14 9.47
N HIS A 24 -14.01 5.09 8.85
CA HIS A 24 -15.29 4.46 9.18
C HIS A 24 -15.12 3.19 10.01
N GLY A 25 -13.90 2.83 10.42
CA GLY A 25 -13.65 1.62 11.20
C GLY A 25 -13.60 0.34 10.37
N ARG A 26 -13.41 0.42 9.05
CA ARG A 26 -13.27 -0.74 8.16
C ARG A 26 -11.80 -1.04 7.88
N ASP A 27 -11.51 -2.31 7.62
CA ASP A 27 -10.19 -2.70 7.13
C ASP A 27 -10.05 -2.20 5.68
N ALA A 28 -8.92 -1.54 5.41
CA ALA A 28 -8.56 -1.01 4.11
C ALA A 28 -7.07 -1.22 3.89
N HIS A 29 -6.63 -1.24 2.63
CA HIS A 29 -5.30 -1.65 2.23
C HIS A 29 -4.66 -0.53 1.43
N ALA A 30 -3.62 0.08 1.99
CA ALA A 30 -2.84 1.10 1.33
C ALA A 30 -1.70 0.42 0.56
N ALA A 31 -1.55 0.75 -0.72
CA ALA A 31 -0.40 0.43 -1.53
C ALA A 31 0.41 1.70 -1.76
N ALA A 32 1.72 1.68 -1.51
CA ALA A 32 2.62 2.81 -1.72
C ALA A 32 3.92 2.35 -2.36
N CYS A 33 4.34 3.04 -3.43
CA CYS A 33 5.67 2.85 -4.00
C CYS A 33 6.70 3.46 -3.05
N THR A 34 7.72 2.69 -2.69
CA THR A 34 8.82 3.13 -1.84
C THR A 34 10.07 3.47 -2.64
N ALA A 35 9.98 3.51 -3.97
CA ALA A 35 11.09 3.93 -4.81
C ALA A 35 11.34 5.44 -4.61
N PRO A 36 12.60 5.89 -4.42
CA PRO A 36 12.91 7.31 -4.29
C PRO A 36 12.40 8.11 -5.50
N GLY A 37 11.71 9.22 -5.25
CA GLY A 37 11.15 10.06 -6.32
C GLY A 37 9.88 9.51 -6.99
N CYS A 38 9.30 8.42 -6.49
CA CYS A 38 7.99 7.93 -6.90
C CYS A 38 6.97 8.14 -5.78
N ASP A 39 6.11 9.15 -5.92
CA ASP A 39 5.09 9.50 -4.91
C ASP A 39 3.76 8.73 -5.10
N TRP A 40 3.79 7.61 -5.82
CA TRP A 40 2.58 6.84 -6.07
C TRP A 40 2.09 6.13 -4.81
N SER A 41 0.84 6.38 -4.44
CA SER A 41 0.12 5.62 -3.42
C SER A 41 -1.38 5.56 -3.75
N ALA A 42 -2.04 4.52 -3.28
CA ALA A 42 -3.47 4.32 -3.46
C ALA A 42 -4.05 3.49 -2.30
N ASP A 43 -5.34 3.71 -2.02
CA ASP A 43 -6.06 3.04 -0.94
C ASP A 43 -7.21 2.19 -1.50
N TYR A 44 -7.35 0.96 -1.02
CA TYR A 44 -8.30 -0.03 -1.53
C TYR A 44 -9.08 -0.69 -0.39
N LEU A 45 -10.37 -0.95 -0.62
CA LEU A 45 -11.22 -1.63 0.36
C LEU A 45 -10.96 -3.14 0.47
N ASN A 46 -10.17 -3.73 -0.42
CA ASN A 46 -9.83 -5.15 -0.38
C ASN A 46 -8.37 -5.39 -0.81
N ARG A 47 -7.75 -6.39 -0.19
CA ARG A 47 -6.33 -6.72 -0.40
C ARG A 47 -6.00 -7.12 -1.84
N PRO A 48 -6.81 -7.95 -2.53
CA PRO A 48 -6.51 -8.34 -3.91
C PRO A 48 -6.41 -7.14 -4.87
N SER A 49 -7.19 -6.08 -4.67
CA SER A 49 -7.09 -4.86 -5.49
C SER A 49 -5.78 -4.12 -5.26
N ALA A 50 -5.35 -4.00 -4.00
CA ALA A 50 -4.05 -3.41 -3.66
C ALA A 50 -2.88 -4.22 -4.25
N GLU A 51 -2.97 -5.54 -4.17
CA GLU A 51 -1.98 -6.45 -4.77
C GLU A 51 -1.93 -6.34 -6.30
N LEU A 52 -3.08 -6.28 -6.97
CA LEU A 52 -3.15 -6.10 -8.42
C LEU A 52 -2.53 -4.76 -8.83
N ALA A 53 -2.83 -3.68 -8.12
CA ALA A 53 -2.25 -2.35 -8.37
C ALA A 53 -0.73 -2.38 -8.18
N ALA A 54 -0.24 -3.03 -7.13
CA ALA A 54 1.19 -3.19 -6.90
C ALA A 54 1.89 -4.02 -7.99
N ARG A 55 1.28 -5.13 -8.44
CA ARG A 55 1.82 -5.98 -9.52
C ARG A 55 1.87 -5.28 -10.87
N THR A 56 0.93 -4.36 -11.13
CA THR A 56 0.82 -3.63 -12.39
C THR A 56 1.51 -2.26 -12.36
N HIS A 57 2.02 -1.83 -11.21
CA HIS A 57 2.71 -0.56 -11.04
C HIS A 57 4.01 -0.53 -11.84
N ARG A 58 4.07 0.37 -12.83
CA ARG A 58 5.30 0.68 -13.58
C ARG A 58 6.00 1.87 -12.95
N CYS A 59 6.96 1.57 -12.08
CA CYS A 59 7.76 2.59 -11.43
C CYS A 59 8.70 3.25 -12.43
N ASN A 60 8.53 4.55 -12.66
CA ASN A 60 9.47 5.40 -13.40
C ASN A 60 10.11 6.41 -12.43
N ALA A 61 10.71 5.89 -11.37
CA ALA A 61 11.52 6.68 -10.45
C ALA A 61 12.71 7.25 -11.23
N ARG A 62 12.89 8.58 -11.13
CA ARG A 62 13.93 9.32 -11.84
C ARG A 62 15.26 9.26 -11.11
#